data_AF-A0A7C3QEY8-F1
#
_entry.id   AF-A0A7C3QEY8-F1
#
_cell.length_a   1.000
_cell.length_b   1.000
_cell.length_c   1.000
_cell.angle_alpha   90.00
_cell.angle_beta   90.00
_cell.angle_gamma   90.00
#
_symmetry.space_group_name_H-M   'P 1'
#
loop_
_entity.id
_entity.type
_entity.pdbx_description
1 polymer ?
#
loop_
_entity_poly.entity_id
_entity_poly.type
_entity_poly.pdbx_seq_one_letter_code
_entity_poly.pdbx_strand_id
1 'polypeptide(L)'
;MSQKETSPSAQRRRALYPLFTILSGGLILLLLLAGLRSPLAYAAPTATTRYVSGSGGSDVANACSNSASPCATIQHAVNQSAAGDEIRVAQGTYTETIGIGVTLTLKGGYEAAGWTRDIAANPTIIDANGANASVVNITPGINVFIEGFTIQGANNTGDNGGGFLINDATVVISATVIQNNVTSGGGGGGVWYEGNNVNVSVVNSSLLNNSANGGGGS
;
A
#
# COMPACT_ATOMS: atom_id res chain seq x y z
N MET A 1 -0.82 -4.36 110.40
CA MET A 1 -1.78 -4.93 111.38
C MET A 1 -3.18 -4.77 110.81
N SER A 2 -3.96 -5.85 110.80
CA SER A 2 -5.41 -5.94 110.50
C SER A 2 -5.91 -5.88 109.05
N GLN A 3 -6.12 -7.09 108.53
CA GLN A 3 -7.24 -7.51 107.68
C GLN A 3 -8.60 -7.25 108.34
N LYS A 4 -9.66 -6.93 107.56
CA LYS A 4 -11.01 -7.58 107.56
C LYS A 4 -11.96 -6.93 106.54
N GLU A 5 -12.27 -7.60 105.42
CA GLU A 5 -13.58 -8.22 105.02
C GLU A 5 -14.83 -7.36 105.32
N THR A 6 -15.75 -7.05 104.39
CA THR A 6 -16.75 -7.88 103.66
C THR A 6 -17.60 -6.87 102.84
N SER A 7 -18.14 -7.09 101.62
CA SER A 7 -19.34 -7.87 101.25
C SER A 7 -19.78 -7.39 99.82
N PRO A 8 -20.56 -8.15 99.03
CA PRO A 8 -20.57 -8.12 97.57
C PRO A 8 -21.79 -7.42 96.93
N SER A 9 -21.72 -7.12 95.63
CA SER A 9 -22.76 -7.43 94.62
C SER A 9 -22.66 -6.51 93.39
N ALA A 10 -22.46 -7.10 92.21
CA ALA A 10 -23.11 -6.69 90.96
C ALA A 10 -22.74 -7.66 89.84
N GLN A 11 -23.77 -8.16 89.18
CA GLN A 11 -23.76 -9.26 88.22
C GLN A 11 -22.92 -8.98 86.96
N ARG A 12 -22.18 -10.01 86.54
CA ARG A 12 -21.53 -10.12 85.24
C ARG A 12 -22.55 -10.22 84.11
N ARG A 13 -22.45 -9.36 83.10
CA ARG A 13 -22.69 -9.71 81.69
C ARG A 13 -21.66 -9.00 80.81
N ARG A 14 -20.52 -9.67 80.58
CA ARG A 14 -19.57 -9.29 79.53
C ARG A 14 -20.06 -9.90 78.23
N ALA A 15 -20.59 -9.09 77.32
CA ALA A 15 -20.79 -9.49 75.94
C ALA A 15 -19.43 -9.46 75.23
N LEU A 16 -18.98 -10.62 74.75
CA LEU A 16 -17.93 -10.72 73.74
C LEU A 16 -18.47 -10.14 72.44
N TYR A 17 -17.72 -9.25 71.79
CA TYR A 17 -17.83 -8.99 70.36
C TYR A 17 -16.47 -9.28 69.69
N PRO A 18 -16.48 -9.94 68.52
CA PRO A 18 -15.28 -10.47 67.89
C PRO A 18 -14.48 -9.41 67.14
N LEU A 19 -13.17 -9.65 67.09
CA LEU A 19 -12.18 -9.04 66.23
C LEU A 19 -12.61 -9.22 64.75
N PHE A 20 -12.94 -8.15 64.05
CA PHE A 20 -13.21 -8.18 62.60
C PHE A 20 -12.20 -7.33 61.81
N THR A 21 -11.34 -8.04 61.07
CA THR A 21 -10.95 -7.84 59.67
C THR A 21 -10.21 -6.55 59.25
N ILE A 22 -8.89 -6.63 58.98
CA ILE A 22 -8.21 -6.90 57.68
C ILE A 22 -8.07 -5.67 56.76
N LEU A 23 -6.87 -5.09 56.80
CA LEU A 23 -5.98 -4.80 55.66
C LEU A 23 -6.63 -4.57 54.27
N SER A 24 -7.15 -3.37 53.99
CA SER A 24 -7.69 -3.02 52.67
C SER A 24 -7.03 -1.80 52.00
N GLY A 25 -6.01 -1.19 52.63
CA GLY A 25 -5.38 0.04 52.10
C GLY A 25 -4.29 -0.17 51.05
N GLY A 26 -3.61 -1.32 51.04
CA GLY A 26 -2.40 -1.51 50.22
C GLY A 26 -2.66 -1.90 48.75
N LEU A 27 -3.80 -2.56 48.48
CA LEU A 27 -4.06 -3.11 47.14
C LEU A 27 -4.69 -2.08 46.18
N ILE A 28 -5.29 -1.02 46.70
CA ILE A 28 -5.94 0.02 45.90
C ILE A 28 -4.91 0.99 45.29
N LEU A 29 -3.73 1.16 45.92
CA LEU A 29 -2.68 2.05 45.41
C LEU A 29 -1.83 1.41 44.30
N LEU A 30 -1.73 0.08 44.26
CA LEU A 30 -1.01 -0.66 43.19
C LEU A 30 -1.83 -0.82 41.90
N LEU A 31 -3.16 -0.69 41.97
CA LEU A 31 -4.04 -0.66 40.80
C LEU A 31 -4.13 0.73 40.13
N LEU A 32 -3.71 1.79 40.82
CA LEU A 32 -3.61 3.14 40.26
C LEU A 32 -2.36 3.35 39.36
N LEU A 33 -1.40 2.41 39.39
CA LEU A 33 -0.19 2.46 38.55
C LEU A 33 -0.25 1.55 37.31
N ALA A 34 -1.33 0.78 37.13
CA ALA A 34 -1.49 -0.14 35.99
C ALA A 34 -2.33 0.43 34.84
N GLY A 35 -2.97 1.59 35.02
CA GLY A 35 -3.91 2.16 34.06
C GLY A 35 -3.40 3.47 33.48
N LEU A 36 -2.64 3.41 32.39
CA LEU A 36 -2.66 4.33 31.24
C LEU A 36 -1.50 3.94 30.31
N ARG A 37 -1.59 2.75 29.69
CA ARG A 37 -0.90 2.57 28.40
C ARG A 37 -1.85 3.09 27.35
N SER A 38 -1.71 4.36 26.98
CA SER A 38 -2.37 4.88 25.79
C SER A 38 -2.03 3.93 24.64
N PRO A 39 -3.02 3.39 23.90
CA PRO A 39 -2.68 2.77 22.63
C PRO A 39 -1.97 3.85 21.83
N LEU A 40 -0.73 3.59 21.42
CA LEU A 40 -0.08 4.41 20.43
C LEU A 40 -1.00 4.35 19.20
N ALA A 41 -1.79 5.39 18.99
CA ALA A 41 -2.46 5.61 17.72
C ALA A 41 -1.33 5.89 16.73
N TYR A 42 -0.90 4.86 16.01
CA TYR A 42 -0.07 5.05 14.83
C TYR A 42 -0.93 5.84 13.85
N ALA A 43 -0.61 7.11 13.65
CA ALA A 43 -1.14 7.86 12.54
C ALA A 43 -0.82 7.05 11.28
N ALA A 44 -1.85 6.72 10.49
CA ALA A 44 -1.61 6.14 9.18
C ALA A 44 -0.66 7.08 8.41
N PRO A 45 0.38 6.56 7.74
CA PRO A 45 1.28 7.39 6.96
C PRO A 45 0.44 8.23 5.99
N THR A 46 0.71 9.53 5.95
CA THR A 46 0.02 10.42 5.01
C THR A 46 0.49 10.07 3.61
N ALA A 47 -0.46 9.86 2.69
CA ALA A 47 -0.17 9.62 1.29
C ALA A 47 0.75 10.71 0.75
N THR A 48 1.86 10.29 0.13
CA THR A 48 2.89 11.16 -0.43
C THR A 48 2.76 11.21 -1.94
N THR A 49 2.88 12.40 -2.52
CA THR A 49 3.05 12.55 -3.97
C THR A 49 4.51 12.33 -4.33
N ARG A 50 4.76 11.45 -5.29
CA ARG A 50 6.07 11.10 -5.82
C ARG A 50 6.19 11.54 -7.27
N TYR A 51 7.40 11.90 -7.67
CA TYR A 51 7.69 12.55 -8.94
C TYR A 51 8.76 11.77 -9.69
N VAL A 52 8.49 11.45 -10.95
CA VAL A 52 9.40 10.70 -11.83
C VAL A 52 9.59 11.46 -13.14
N SER A 53 10.83 11.69 -13.54
CA SER A 53 11.19 12.31 -14.81
C SER A 53 12.46 11.67 -15.37
N GLY A 54 12.35 10.96 -16.50
CA GLY A 54 13.48 10.30 -17.13
C GLY A 54 14.50 11.29 -17.73
N SER A 55 14.08 12.51 -18.05
CA SER A 55 14.92 13.52 -18.71
C SER A 55 15.66 14.45 -17.73
N GLY A 56 15.97 13.98 -16.51
CA GLY A 56 16.66 14.80 -15.51
C GLY A 56 16.53 14.33 -14.05
N GLY A 57 15.78 13.27 -13.79
CA GLY A 57 15.68 12.67 -12.47
C GLY A 57 16.92 11.88 -12.06
N SER A 58 16.97 11.49 -10.78
CA SER A 58 18.02 10.62 -10.22
C SER A 58 17.43 9.72 -9.14
N ASP A 59 17.81 8.45 -9.13
CA ASP A 59 17.38 7.48 -8.12
C ASP A 59 18.34 7.41 -6.92
N VAL A 60 19.48 8.11 -6.98
CA VAL A 60 20.51 8.08 -5.93
C VAL A 60 20.03 8.82 -4.69
N ALA A 61 19.81 8.07 -3.60
CA ALA A 61 19.33 8.59 -2.32
C ALA A 61 18.07 9.47 -2.45
N ASN A 62 17.18 9.11 -3.37
CA ASN A 62 16.01 9.89 -3.69
C ASN A 62 14.72 9.18 -3.25
N ALA A 63 13.91 9.84 -2.42
CA ALA A 63 12.58 9.38 -2.00
C ALA A 63 11.48 9.73 -3.02
N CYS A 64 11.82 10.41 -4.11
CA CYS A 64 10.92 10.89 -5.15
C CYS A 64 9.88 11.91 -4.68
N SER A 65 9.95 12.41 -3.44
CA SER A 65 8.94 13.30 -2.85
C SER A 65 9.14 14.79 -3.16
N ASN A 66 10.24 15.16 -3.83
CA ASN A 66 10.54 16.53 -4.22
C ASN A 66 10.39 16.70 -5.74
N SER A 67 9.45 17.53 -6.18
CA SER A 67 9.20 17.79 -7.60
C SER A 67 10.37 18.48 -8.32
N ALA A 68 11.24 19.19 -7.60
CA ALA A 68 12.46 19.80 -8.14
C ALA A 68 13.63 18.81 -8.21
N SER A 69 13.48 17.61 -7.66
CA SER A 69 14.48 16.55 -7.71
C SER A 69 13.78 15.19 -7.87
N PRO A 70 13.11 14.96 -9.01
CA PRO A 70 12.35 13.74 -9.25
C PRO A 70 13.27 12.52 -9.36
N CYS A 71 12.69 11.34 -9.22
CA CYS A 71 13.36 10.09 -9.54
C CYS A 71 13.50 9.90 -11.06
N ALA A 72 14.48 9.11 -11.47
CA ALA A 72 14.73 8.83 -12.88
C ALA A 72 13.80 7.73 -13.42
N THR A 73 13.50 6.72 -12.60
CA THR A 73 12.72 5.54 -13.01
C THR A 73 11.40 5.42 -12.26
N ILE A 74 10.41 4.78 -12.91
CA ILE A 74 9.10 4.52 -12.32
C ILE A 74 9.23 3.44 -11.25
N GLN A 75 9.97 2.35 -11.51
CA GLN A 75 10.14 1.26 -10.55
C GLN A 75 10.80 1.75 -9.26
N HIS A 76 11.77 2.67 -9.32
CA HIS A 76 12.36 3.24 -8.11
C HIS A 76 11.32 3.99 -7.28
N ALA A 77 10.46 4.81 -7.91
CA ALA A 77 9.37 5.48 -7.19
C ALA A 77 8.34 4.50 -6.59
N VAL A 78 8.03 3.40 -7.28
CA VAL A 78 7.21 2.32 -6.72
C VAL A 78 7.88 1.71 -5.48
N ASN A 79 9.18 1.44 -5.53
CA ASN A 79 9.93 0.91 -4.39
C ASN A 79 9.98 1.87 -3.19
N GLN A 80 9.90 3.18 -3.42
CA GLN A 80 9.83 4.17 -2.34
C GLN A 80 8.41 4.30 -1.75
N SER A 81 7.38 3.79 -2.42
CA SER A 81 5.98 4.07 -2.12
C SER A 81 5.42 3.34 -0.90
N ALA A 82 4.56 4.03 -0.16
CA ALA A 82 3.68 3.49 0.86
C ALA A 82 2.23 3.40 0.34
N ALA A 83 1.40 2.63 1.05
CA ALA A 83 0.00 2.48 0.69
C ALA A 83 -0.73 3.83 0.66
N GLY A 84 -1.36 4.14 -0.47
CA GLY A 84 -2.10 5.37 -0.72
C GLY A 84 -1.32 6.44 -1.49
N ASP A 85 -0.03 6.25 -1.77
CA ASP A 85 0.78 7.22 -2.50
C ASP A 85 0.29 7.46 -3.94
N GLU A 86 0.57 8.65 -4.46
CA GLU A 86 0.39 9.00 -5.87
C GLU A 86 1.76 9.19 -6.53
N ILE A 87 2.05 8.45 -7.59
CA ILE A 87 3.23 8.64 -8.44
C ILE A 87 2.81 9.41 -9.69
N ARG A 88 3.41 10.59 -9.89
CA ARG A 88 3.30 11.43 -11.08
C ARG A 88 4.51 11.20 -11.95
N VAL A 89 4.26 10.81 -13.20
CA VAL A 89 5.30 10.49 -14.17
C VAL A 89 5.26 11.51 -15.29
N ALA A 90 6.39 12.16 -15.53
CA ALA A 90 6.56 13.09 -16.62
C ALA A 90 6.47 12.37 -17.98
N GLN A 91 6.29 13.16 -19.04
CA GLN A 91 6.40 12.68 -20.41
C GLN A 91 7.75 12.01 -20.67
N GLY A 92 7.74 11.03 -21.55
CA GLY A 92 8.93 10.30 -21.96
C GLY A 92 8.69 8.80 -22.11
N THR A 93 9.71 8.12 -22.61
CA THR A 93 9.74 6.65 -22.70
C THR A 93 10.61 6.10 -21.59
N TYR A 94 10.02 5.23 -20.79
CA TYR A 94 10.65 4.54 -19.68
C TYR A 94 10.84 3.08 -20.08
N THR A 95 12.10 2.73 -20.40
CA THR A 95 12.46 1.37 -20.77
C THR A 95 12.69 0.53 -19.52
N GLU A 96 11.61 -0.03 -18.99
CA GLU A 96 11.58 -0.80 -17.75
C GLU A 96 10.31 -1.68 -17.70
N THR A 97 10.28 -2.61 -16.76
CA THR A 97 9.06 -3.33 -16.35
C THR A 97 8.73 -2.96 -14.91
N ILE A 98 7.44 -2.86 -14.59
CA ILE A 98 6.97 -2.34 -13.30
C ILE A 98 6.31 -3.44 -12.48
N GLY A 99 6.87 -3.73 -11.30
CA GLY A 99 6.24 -4.54 -10.27
C GLY A 99 5.61 -3.67 -9.19
N ILE A 100 4.29 -3.69 -9.07
CA ILE A 100 3.52 -2.93 -8.08
C ILE A 100 3.11 -3.85 -6.95
N GLY A 101 3.75 -3.66 -5.79
CA GLY A 101 3.53 -4.43 -4.56
C GLY A 101 2.70 -3.72 -3.49
N VAL A 102 2.17 -2.54 -3.79
CA VAL A 102 1.52 -1.66 -2.81
C VAL A 102 0.35 -0.92 -3.44
N THR A 103 -0.70 -0.68 -2.65
CA THR A 103 -1.85 0.13 -3.07
C THR A 103 -1.39 1.55 -3.41
N LEU A 104 -1.51 1.98 -4.65
CA LEU A 104 -1.06 3.29 -5.11
C LEU A 104 -1.85 3.81 -6.32
N THR A 105 -1.67 5.09 -6.60
CA THR A 105 -2.12 5.74 -7.85
C THR A 105 -0.90 6.04 -8.71
N LEU A 106 -0.88 5.60 -9.96
CA LEU A 106 0.18 5.85 -10.93
C LEU A 106 -0.40 6.66 -12.10
N LYS A 107 0.11 7.86 -12.34
CA LYS A 107 -0.41 8.79 -13.37
C LYS A 107 0.70 9.31 -14.28
N GLY A 108 0.55 9.07 -15.58
CA GLY A 108 1.35 9.69 -16.64
C GLY A 108 0.71 11.00 -17.09
N GLY A 109 1.32 11.63 -18.11
CA GLY A 109 0.78 12.86 -18.70
C GLY A 109 1.31 14.16 -18.12
N TYR A 110 2.41 14.15 -17.37
CA TYR A 110 2.95 15.36 -16.73
C TYR A 110 4.08 16.01 -17.54
N GLU A 111 4.16 17.34 -17.52
CA GLU A 111 5.36 18.05 -17.98
C GLU A 111 6.55 17.75 -17.06
N ALA A 112 7.76 17.62 -17.62
CA ALA A 112 8.97 17.27 -16.87
C ALA A 112 9.41 18.30 -15.82
N ALA A 113 9.03 19.57 -15.97
CA ALA A 113 9.40 20.65 -15.06
C ALA A 113 8.19 21.27 -14.35
N GLY A 114 7.16 21.65 -15.13
CA GLY A 114 5.98 22.35 -14.62
C GLY A 114 5.00 21.45 -13.88
N TRP A 115 5.06 20.13 -14.10
CA TRP A 115 4.08 19.17 -13.56
C TRP A 115 2.62 19.53 -13.86
N THR A 116 2.38 20.34 -14.89
CA THR A 116 1.07 20.49 -15.50
C THR A 116 0.71 19.17 -16.17
N ARG A 117 -0.55 18.75 -16.03
CA ARG A 117 -0.99 17.47 -16.58
C ARG A 117 -1.84 17.64 -17.83
N ASP A 118 -1.42 16.99 -18.91
CA ASP A 118 -2.14 16.82 -20.16
C ASP A 118 -1.64 15.50 -20.80
N ILE A 119 -2.49 14.48 -20.80
CA ILE A 119 -2.11 13.14 -21.27
C ILE A 119 -1.74 13.15 -22.77
N ALA A 120 -2.40 14.01 -23.56
CA ALA A 120 -2.18 14.08 -24.99
C ALA A 120 -0.92 14.89 -25.33
N ALA A 121 -0.70 16.01 -24.64
CA ALA A 121 0.47 16.86 -24.87
C ALA A 121 1.76 16.27 -24.28
N ASN A 122 1.65 15.50 -23.20
CA ASN A 122 2.80 15.02 -22.41
C ASN A 122 2.82 13.48 -22.33
N PRO A 123 2.94 12.75 -23.45
CA PRO A 123 2.79 11.30 -23.47
C PRO A 123 3.84 10.59 -22.61
N THR A 124 3.38 9.64 -21.79
CA THR A 124 4.23 8.78 -20.96
C THR A 124 4.12 7.33 -21.44
N ILE A 125 5.25 6.72 -21.79
CA ILE A 125 5.33 5.36 -22.34
C ILE A 125 6.13 4.49 -21.37
N ILE A 126 5.57 3.35 -20.96
CA ILE A 126 6.30 2.27 -20.30
C ILE A 126 6.55 1.20 -21.36
N ASP A 127 7.83 0.94 -21.64
CA ASP A 127 8.25 0.05 -22.70
C ASP A 127 9.11 -1.08 -22.13
N ALA A 128 8.59 -2.30 -22.14
CA ALA A 128 9.33 -3.47 -21.71
C ALA A 128 10.50 -3.83 -22.66
N ASN A 129 10.55 -3.25 -23.87
CA ASN A 129 11.62 -3.41 -24.85
C ASN A 129 12.03 -4.87 -25.10
N GLY A 130 11.02 -5.75 -25.22
CA GLY A 130 11.22 -7.18 -25.42
C GLY A 130 11.65 -7.95 -24.17
N ALA A 131 11.50 -7.40 -22.96
CA ALA A 131 11.74 -8.17 -21.74
C ALA A 131 10.89 -9.44 -21.68
N ASN A 132 11.44 -10.50 -21.08
CA ASN A 132 10.68 -11.71 -20.74
C ASN A 132 9.89 -11.49 -19.44
N ALA A 133 9.02 -10.48 -19.43
CA ALA A 133 8.15 -10.11 -18.33
C ALA A 133 7.02 -9.21 -18.85
N SER A 134 5.89 -9.19 -18.14
CA SER A 134 4.83 -8.24 -18.40
C SER A 134 5.34 -6.80 -18.24
N VAL A 135 4.77 -5.84 -18.97
CA VAL A 135 5.14 -4.43 -18.79
C VAL A 135 4.80 -3.97 -17.37
N VAL A 136 3.62 -4.34 -16.87
CA VAL A 136 3.18 -4.08 -15.50
C VAL A 136 2.69 -5.37 -14.83
N ASN A 137 3.23 -5.68 -13.65
CA ASN A 137 2.84 -6.79 -12.80
C ASN A 137 2.30 -6.26 -11.47
N ILE A 138 1.10 -6.68 -11.08
CA ILE A 138 0.40 -6.25 -9.87
C ILE A 138 0.19 -7.44 -8.95
N THR A 139 0.73 -7.36 -7.73
CA THR A 139 0.66 -8.44 -6.74
C THR A 139 -0.71 -8.53 -6.05
N PRO A 140 -1.03 -9.65 -5.37
CA PRO A 140 -2.28 -9.83 -4.63
C PRO A 140 -2.56 -8.81 -3.52
N GLY A 141 -3.85 -8.58 -3.27
CA GLY A 141 -4.36 -7.92 -2.06
C GLY A 141 -4.26 -6.39 -2.05
N ILE A 142 -4.03 -5.76 -3.20
CA ILE A 142 -3.85 -4.31 -3.32
C ILE A 142 -4.84 -3.68 -4.30
N ASN A 143 -4.98 -2.36 -4.18
CA ASN A 143 -5.79 -1.54 -5.06
C ASN A 143 -4.89 -0.60 -5.86
N VAL A 144 -4.95 -0.64 -7.19
CA VAL A 144 -4.11 0.19 -8.05
C VAL A 144 -4.97 0.99 -9.04
N PHE A 145 -4.72 2.29 -9.12
CA PHE A 145 -5.26 3.14 -10.18
C PHE A 145 -4.13 3.55 -11.13
N ILE A 146 -4.24 3.23 -12.41
CA ILE A 146 -3.24 3.54 -13.44
C ILE A 146 -3.91 4.37 -14.53
N GLU A 147 -3.32 5.52 -14.86
CA GLU A 147 -3.91 6.43 -15.85
C GLU A 147 -2.91 7.19 -16.71
N GLY A 148 -3.20 7.29 -18.01
CA GLY A 148 -2.48 8.19 -18.92
C GLY A 148 -1.14 7.63 -19.42
N PHE A 149 -1.06 6.32 -19.64
CA PHE A 149 0.14 5.67 -20.15
C PHE A 149 -0.08 5.04 -21.52
N THR A 150 1.01 4.87 -22.26
CA THR A 150 1.12 3.81 -23.27
C THR A 150 1.91 2.65 -22.67
N ILE A 151 1.37 1.44 -22.76
CA ILE A 151 1.93 0.21 -22.19
C ILE A 151 2.30 -0.72 -23.36
N GLN A 152 3.59 -0.97 -23.58
CA GLN A 152 4.04 -1.69 -24.76
C GLN A 152 5.32 -2.51 -24.57
N GLY A 153 5.63 -3.32 -25.58
CA GLY A 153 6.95 -3.92 -25.76
C GLY A 153 7.16 -5.24 -25.04
N ALA A 154 6.15 -5.78 -24.34
CA ALA A 154 6.24 -7.12 -23.76
C ALA A 154 5.98 -8.17 -24.85
N ASN A 155 7.05 -8.62 -25.51
CA ASN A 155 6.96 -9.48 -26.71
C ASN A 155 7.63 -10.86 -26.56
N ASN A 156 8.24 -11.13 -25.41
CA ASN A 156 8.95 -12.38 -25.13
C ASN A 156 8.41 -13.08 -23.89
N THR A 157 7.19 -12.73 -23.45
CA THR A 157 6.56 -13.34 -22.28
C THR A 157 6.10 -14.77 -22.61
N GLY A 158 6.25 -15.66 -21.63
CA GLY A 158 5.74 -17.04 -21.69
C GLY A 158 4.21 -17.09 -21.55
N ASP A 159 3.74 -17.79 -20.52
CA ASP A 159 2.31 -18.00 -20.25
C ASP A 159 1.61 -16.82 -19.56
N ASN A 160 2.34 -15.77 -19.18
CA ASN A 160 1.81 -14.62 -18.44
C ASN A 160 1.27 -13.54 -19.39
N GLY A 161 0.48 -12.60 -18.87
CA GLY A 161 0.00 -11.45 -19.64
C GLY A 161 1.11 -10.57 -20.20
N GLY A 162 0.91 -9.98 -21.38
CA GLY A 162 1.92 -9.13 -22.03
C GLY A 162 1.95 -7.72 -21.43
N GLY A 163 0.92 -6.91 -21.67
CA GLY A 163 0.85 -5.56 -21.12
C GLY A 163 0.71 -5.57 -19.58
N PHE A 164 -0.35 -6.20 -19.08
CA PHE A 164 -0.62 -6.33 -17.66
C PHE A 164 -0.71 -7.80 -17.21
N LEU A 165 -0.11 -8.09 -16.06
CA LEU A 165 -0.38 -9.27 -15.25
C LEU A 165 -0.96 -8.81 -13.90
N ILE A 166 -2.19 -9.23 -13.60
CA ILE A 166 -2.92 -8.82 -12.39
C ILE A 166 -3.29 -10.07 -11.60
N ASN A 167 -2.73 -10.23 -10.40
CA ASN A 167 -3.01 -11.38 -9.55
C ASN A 167 -3.78 -10.94 -8.30
N ASP A 168 -5.00 -11.46 -8.08
CA ASP A 168 -5.83 -11.24 -6.87
C ASP A 168 -5.89 -9.76 -6.39
N ALA A 169 -6.07 -8.82 -7.31
CA ALA A 169 -6.03 -7.38 -7.04
C ALA A 169 -7.23 -6.63 -7.65
N THR A 170 -7.50 -5.43 -7.12
CA THR A 170 -8.45 -4.49 -7.72
C THR A 170 -7.68 -3.43 -8.51
N VAL A 171 -7.94 -3.33 -9.80
CA VAL A 171 -7.20 -2.45 -10.71
C VAL A 171 -8.15 -1.65 -11.58
N VAL A 172 -7.94 -0.34 -11.63
CA VAL A 172 -8.60 0.54 -12.60
C VAL A 172 -7.54 1.06 -13.55
N ILE A 173 -7.71 0.74 -14.84
CA ILE A 173 -6.89 1.22 -15.95
C ILE A 173 -7.71 2.26 -16.69
N SER A 174 -7.25 3.51 -16.71
CA SER A 174 -7.97 4.62 -17.32
C SER A 174 -7.12 5.39 -18.32
N ALA A 175 -7.75 5.94 -19.38
CA ALA A 175 -7.07 6.78 -20.37
C ALA A 175 -5.71 6.22 -20.86
N THR A 176 -5.63 4.90 -21.01
CA THR A 176 -4.38 4.17 -21.26
C THR A 176 -4.46 3.47 -22.61
N VAL A 177 -3.34 3.46 -23.33
CA VAL A 177 -3.20 2.72 -24.58
C VAL A 177 -2.33 1.50 -24.30
N ILE A 178 -2.91 0.31 -24.39
CA ILE A 178 -2.22 -0.96 -24.23
C ILE A 178 -1.96 -1.49 -25.63
N GLN A 179 -0.71 -1.54 -26.06
CA GLN A 179 -0.41 -1.86 -27.44
C GLN A 179 0.86 -2.66 -27.67
N ASN A 180 0.89 -3.42 -28.76
CA ASN A 180 2.08 -4.13 -29.22
C ASN A 180 2.72 -4.98 -28.12
N ASN A 181 1.87 -5.72 -27.41
CA ASN A 181 2.29 -6.73 -26.43
C ASN A 181 1.90 -8.11 -26.95
N VAL A 182 2.86 -9.03 -26.96
CA VAL A 182 2.72 -10.37 -27.50
C VAL A 182 3.19 -11.39 -26.46
N THR A 183 2.31 -12.33 -26.14
CA THR A 183 2.63 -13.48 -25.29
C THR A 183 2.77 -14.73 -26.16
N SER A 184 3.74 -15.57 -25.81
CA SER A 184 3.99 -16.84 -26.51
C SER A 184 3.12 -17.99 -26.00
N GLY A 185 2.53 -17.85 -24.81
CA GLY A 185 1.66 -18.83 -24.17
C GLY A 185 0.16 -18.48 -24.23
N GLY A 186 -0.58 -18.94 -23.20
CA GLY A 186 -2.04 -18.78 -23.11
C GLY A 186 -2.52 -17.47 -22.48
N GLY A 187 -1.65 -16.73 -21.78
CA GLY A 187 -1.97 -15.47 -21.13
C GLY A 187 -2.31 -14.35 -22.12
N GLY A 188 -3.21 -13.46 -21.74
CA GLY A 188 -3.69 -12.37 -22.61
C GLY A 188 -2.59 -11.41 -23.03
N GLY A 189 -2.48 -11.13 -24.33
CA GLY A 189 -1.46 -10.23 -24.88
C GLY A 189 -1.50 -8.84 -24.25
N GLY A 190 -2.70 -8.26 -24.10
CA GLY A 190 -2.89 -6.94 -23.52
C GLY A 190 -2.97 -6.97 -22.00
N VAL A 191 -4.00 -7.65 -21.48
CA VAL A 191 -4.25 -7.79 -20.03
C VAL A 191 -4.44 -9.27 -19.73
N TRP A 192 -3.87 -9.74 -18.64
CA TRP A 192 -4.18 -11.03 -18.05
C TRP A 192 -4.45 -10.83 -16.57
N TYR A 193 -5.49 -11.48 -16.07
CA TYR A 193 -5.78 -11.51 -14.65
C TYR A 193 -6.06 -12.92 -14.17
N GLU A 194 -5.64 -13.20 -12.94
CA GLU A 194 -5.73 -14.52 -12.32
C GLU A 194 -6.00 -14.41 -10.82
N GLY A 195 -6.59 -15.47 -10.25
CA GLY A 195 -6.99 -15.52 -8.85
C GLY A 195 -8.51 -15.53 -8.65
N ASN A 196 -8.93 -15.52 -7.40
CA ASN A 196 -10.32 -15.64 -6.99
C ASN A 196 -10.97 -14.29 -6.64
N ASN A 197 -10.17 -13.26 -6.36
CA ASN A 197 -10.63 -11.94 -5.94
C ASN A 197 -9.99 -10.85 -6.79
N VAL A 198 -10.30 -10.87 -8.09
CA VAL A 198 -9.81 -9.90 -9.07
C VAL A 198 -10.97 -9.00 -9.50
N ASN A 199 -10.74 -7.70 -9.52
CA ASN A 199 -11.67 -6.73 -10.11
C ASN A 199 -10.88 -5.77 -11.01
N VAL A 200 -11.02 -5.92 -12.32
CA VAL A 200 -10.32 -5.08 -13.32
C VAL A 200 -11.34 -4.26 -14.08
N SER A 201 -11.15 -2.94 -14.09
CA SER A 201 -11.95 -2.00 -14.88
C SER A 201 -11.06 -1.26 -15.86
N VAL A 202 -11.32 -1.45 -17.16
CA VAL A 202 -10.63 -0.75 -18.25
C VAL A 202 -11.57 0.30 -18.83
N VAL A 203 -11.26 1.59 -18.62
CA VAL A 203 -12.15 2.71 -18.92
C VAL A 203 -11.43 3.72 -19.82
N ASN A 204 -12.11 4.23 -20.84
CA ASN A 204 -11.55 5.23 -21.77
C ASN A 204 -10.17 4.83 -22.32
N SER A 205 -9.96 3.53 -22.52
CA SER A 205 -8.65 2.95 -22.85
C SER A 205 -8.75 2.16 -24.15
N SER A 206 -7.63 1.99 -24.83
CA SER A 206 -7.55 1.28 -26.11
C SER A 206 -6.62 0.10 -26.01
N LEU A 207 -7.04 -1.07 -26.51
CA LEU A 207 -6.21 -2.27 -26.63
C LEU A 207 -5.93 -2.49 -28.12
N LEU A 208 -4.69 -2.27 -28.56
CA LEU A 208 -4.32 -2.24 -29.98
C LEU A 208 -3.19 -3.23 -30.27
N ASN A 209 -3.37 -4.12 -31.25
CA ASN A 209 -2.30 -5.04 -31.72
C ASN A 209 -1.67 -5.86 -30.58
N ASN A 210 -2.46 -6.26 -29.59
CA ASN A 210 -2.02 -7.21 -28.58
C ASN A 210 -2.42 -8.62 -29.01
N SER A 211 -1.56 -9.60 -28.78
CA SER A 211 -1.78 -10.98 -29.22
C SER A 211 -1.28 -12.00 -28.20
N ALA A 212 -1.94 -13.16 -28.16
CA ALA A 212 -1.42 -14.36 -27.53
C ALA A 212 -1.45 -15.49 -28.55
N ASN A 213 -0.40 -16.31 -28.62
CA ASN A 213 -0.37 -17.48 -29.50
C ASN A 213 -1.51 -18.49 -29.18
N GLY A 214 -2.05 -18.48 -27.96
CA GLY A 214 -3.24 -19.26 -27.57
C GLY A 214 -4.60 -18.67 -27.98
N GLY A 215 -4.65 -17.50 -28.61
CA GLY A 215 -5.90 -16.85 -29.07
C GLY A 215 -6.51 -15.80 -28.14
N GLY A 216 -5.89 -15.51 -26.98
CA GLY A 216 -6.33 -14.47 -26.04
C GLY A 216 -5.67 -13.10 -26.31
N GLY A 217 -6.32 -12.22 -27.07
CA GLY A 217 -5.79 -10.87 -27.35
C GLY A 217 -5.95 -9.86 -26.21
N SER A 218 -6.80 -10.15 -25.23
CA SER A 218 -7.28 -9.17 -24.24
C SER A 218 -7.61 -9.81 -22.90
#